data_AF-A0A2H5FL10-F1
#
_entry.id   AF-A0A2H5FL10-F1
#
_cell.length_a   1.000
_cell.length_b   1.000
_cell.length_c   1.000
_cell.angle_alpha   90.00
_cell.angle_beta   90.00
_cell.angle_gamma   90.00
#
_symmetry.space_group_name_H-M   'P 1'
#
loop_
_entity.id
_entity.type
_entity.pdbx_description
1 polymer ?
#
loop_
_entity_poly.entity_id
_entity_poly.type
_entity_poly.pdbx_seq_one_letter_code
_entity_poly.pdbx_strand_id
1 'polypeptide(L)'
;MPNTDARRVREDYWYTSAQIVDVGYAWQLESPERLFLYSSREDSDSTAFAAYHVPRWEDLPKKILLPLNLSGNHWTAIAIHITQGADHQVNVNLGYTDSLNADTNFANHSPLIRQEITRIEGIFRHAYGPGQLNMRAAVYPYTWTQPDGSSCGPYSLINGARCLDNRGQEATPGRKLIREQQLNMMTQASAIRSCSTCNAVDEILLDWIIDHAQNGESLRVTTEDHVLDICFYYAHKHHRDPYEIIQIFNNEYGSSSVNLSLSPNQVNVRIREIIGELGIQSTHYAKRTMQKNFVPKRYEEDYSDLSIEELIEIYQLNEPVQHVAALIAQENISQKIDSIRKILSASIEDDVFVFELMQQITLQMYRGHQVEAENLINDILGNGQHKEHLGTCLSVISDIVGTRNYSQENDEKFIYLASAYKSLADGMSQAKTVDLKTPKNILDAHVSLLQGAIDRNNASLLRQVCFAIKDFSSAFLEFITGGIWQSDIKRITVISERLKTTQGNISTDQLQQERSAIETILNAKASLEKELGEDLAFQSPRLTISNQQE
;
A
#
# COMPACT_ATOMS: atom_id res chain seq x y z
N MET A 1 -9.42 18.04 -23.83
CA MET A 1 -10.56 17.55 -23.03
C MET A 1 -10.03 17.18 -21.66
N PRO A 2 -10.76 17.48 -20.57
CA PRO A 2 -10.48 16.93 -19.24
C PRO A 2 -10.30 15.41 -19.28
N ASN A 3 -9.36 14.89 -18.48
CA ASN A 3 -9.15 13.45 -18.35
C ASN A 3 -10.39 12.76 -17.77
N THR A 4 -11.15 13.45 -16.91
CA THR A 4 -12.40 12.95 -16.30
C THR A 4 -13.53 12.68 -17.30
N ASP A 5 -13.43 13.17 -18.54
CA ASP A 5 -14.44 12.90 -19.58
C ASP A 5 -14.36 11.44 -20.07
N ALA A 6 -13.17 10.83 -20.02
CA ALA A 6 -12.90 9.49 -20.54
C ALA A 6 -12.47 8.49 -19.46
N ARG A 7 -12.30 8.96 -18.22
CA ARG A 7 -11.71 8.18 -17.13
C ARG A 7 -12.39 8.45 -15.80
N ARG A 8 -12.48 7.42 -14.96
CA ARG A 8 -12.99 7.50 -13.59
C ARG A 8 -11.84 7.43 -12.60
N VAL A 9 -11.85 8.27 -11.56
CA VAL A 9 -10.82 8.24 -10.51
C VAL A 9 -10.95 6.99 -9.64
N ARG A 10 -9.80 6.44 -9.23
CA ARG A 10 -9.72 5.40 -8.21
C ARG A 10 -9.58 6.07 -6.84
N GLU A 11 -10.63 6.01 -6.03
CA GLU A 11 -10.68 6.72 -4.74
C GLU A 11 -9.73 6.13 -3.68
N ASP A 12 -9.43 4.84 -3.79
CA ASP A 12 -8.61 4.07 -2.87
C ASP A 12 -7.12 4.04 -3.24
N TYR A 13 -6.75 4.56 -4.42
CA TYR A 13 -5.38 4.48 -4.94
C TYR A 13 -4.40 5.36 -4.13
N TRP A 14 -3.27 4.79 -3.74
CA TRP A 14 -2.19 5.52 -3.06
C TRP A 14 -1.33 6.22 -4.10
N TYR A 15 -1.14 7.54 -4.00
CA TYR A 15 -0.28 8.23 -4.97
C TYR A 15 1.16 7.77 -4.84
N THR A 16 1.75 7.37 -5.97
CA THR A 16 3.19 7.20 -6.10
C THR A 16 3.82 8.54 -6.46
N SER A 17 5.14 8.54 -6.51
CA SER A 17 5.93 9.67 -6.96
C SER A 17 5.53 10.17 -8.35
N ALA A 18 5.04 9.30 -9.23
CA ALA A 18 4.57 9.70 -10.57
C ALA A 18 3.42 10.71 -10.49
N GLN A 19 2.40 10.44 -9.64
CA GLN A 19 1.28 11.38 -9.47
C GLN A 19 1.70 12.64 -8.72
N ILE A 20 2.55 12.51 -7.68
CA ILE A 20 3.05 13.66 -6.92
C ILE A 20 3.80 14.63 -7.83
N VAL A 21 4.67 14.10 -8.68
CA VAL A 21 5.51 14.88 -9.59
C VAL A 21 4.69 15.53 -10.70
N ASP A 22 3.80 14.78 -11.36
CA ASP A 22 3.04 15.31 -12.49
C ASP A 22 2.07 16.42 -12.07
N VAL A 23 1.34 16.23 -10.96
CA VAL A 23 0.45 17.26 -10.40
C VAL A 23 1.25 18.47 -9.90
N GLY A 24 2.39 18.24 -9.24
CA GLY A 24 3.27 19.30 -8.75
C GLY A 24 3.85 20.17 -9.88
N TYR A 25 4.28 19.55 -10.98
CA TYR A 25 4.74 20.27 -12.16
C TYR A 25 3.61 21.00 -12.88
N ALA A 26 2.42 20.41 -12.99
CA ALA A 26 1.24 21.12 -13.50
C ALA A 26 0.93 22.38 -12.67
N TRP A 27 0.96 22.28 -11.33
CA TRP A 27 0.78 23.42 -10.43
C TRP A 27 1.84 24.51 -10.62
N GLN A 28 3.11 24.12 -10.85
CA GLN A 28 4.20 25.06 -11.14
C GLN A 28 3.96 25.80 -12.48
N LEU A 29 3.48 25.12 -13.51
CA LEU A 29 3.28 25.71 -14.84
C LEU A 29 2.19 26.80 -14.87
N GLU A 30 1.29 26.83 -13.89
CA GLU A 30 0.25 27.86 -13.80
C GLU A 30 0.78 29.27 -13.48
N SER A 31 2.00 29.40 -12.92
CA SER A 31 2.58 30.72 -12.65
C SER A 31 4.10 30.68 -12.55
N PRO A 32 4.82 31.66 -13.14
CA PRO A 32 6.27 31.76 -13.00
C PRO A 32 6.73 32.03 -11.55
N GLU A 33 5.83 32.45 -10.65
CA GLU A 33 6.12 32.64 -9.23
C GLU A 33 6.16 31.33 -8.44
N ARG A 34 5.70 30.23 -9.04
CA ARG A 34 5.63 28.92 -8.39
C ARG A 34 6.86 28.09 -8.70
N LEU A 35 7.27 27.30 -7.72
CA LEU A 35 8.36 26.35 -7.84
C LEU A 35 7.98 25.07 -7.09
N PHE A 36 7.99 23.94 -7.77
CA PHE A 36 7.76 22.63 -7.19
C PHE A 36 9.07 21.85 -7.16
N LEU A 37 9.48 21.37 -5.97
CA LEU A 37 10.73 20.61 -5.81
C LEU A 37 10.45 19.27 -5.15
N TYR A 38 10.59 18.21 -5.93
CA TYR A 38 10.40 16.83 -5.50
C TYR A 38 11.74 16.14 -5.19
N SER A 39 11.84 15.43 -4.04
CA SER A 39 13.00 14.59 -3.74
C SER A 39 12.83 13.22 -4.37
N SER A 40 13.66 12.89 -5.36
CA SER A 40 13.63 11.58 -6.03
C SER A 40 14.21 10.43 -5.20
N ARG A 41 14.66 10.69 -3.96
CA ARG A 41 15.17 9.66 -3.07
C ARG A 41 14.00 9.10 -2.28
N GLU A 42 13.48 7.95 -2.70
CA GLU A 42 12.41 7.21 -2.01
C GLU A 42 12.79 6.81 -0.56
N ASP A 43 14.05 7.00 -0.16
CA ASP A 43 14.59 6.82 1.19
C ASP A 43 14.95 8.12 1.95
N SER A 44 14.58 9.32 1.48
CA SER A 44 14.95 10.56 2.20
C SER A 44 13.79 11.19 2.96
N ASP A 45 13.86 11.20 4.29
CA ASP A 45 13.06 12.03 5.20
C ASP A 45 13.41 13.53 5.08
N SER A 46 13.69 14.01 3.88
CA SER A 46 14.11 15.38 3.56
C SER A 46 13.56 15.83 2.20
N THR A 47 13.19 17.10 2.08
CA THR A 47 12.75 17.69 0.81
C THR A 47 13.94 17.95 -0.12
N ALA A 48 13.66 18.18 -1.40
CA ALA A 48 14.67 18.55 -2.40
C ALA A 48 15.23 19.98 -2.24
N PHE A 49 14.76 20.76 -1.27
CA PHE A 49 15.19 22.15 -1.11
C PHE A 49 16.68 22.25 -0.79
N ALA A 50 17.37 23.16 -1.48
CA ALA A 50 18.83 23.30 -1.44
C ALA A 50 19.22 24.77 -1.62
N ALA A 51 20.47 25.13 -1.29
CA ALA A 51 20.91 26.53 -1.29
C ALA A 51 20.73 27.26 -2.64
N TYR A 52 20.92 26.55 -3.76
CA TYR A 52 20.73 27.12 -5.09
C TYR A 52 19.26 27.39 -5.45
N HIS A 53 18.30 26.85 -4.69
CA HIS A 53 16.88 27.10 -4.86
C HIS A 53 16.39 28.36 -4.12
N VAL A 54 17.24 28.99 -3.30
CA VAL A 54 16.90 30.25 -2.62
C VAL A 54 16.76 31.35 -3.68
N PRO A 55 15.58 31.95 -3.87
CA PRO A 55 15.37 32.94 -4.92
C PRO A 55 16.22 34.20 -4.70
N ARG A 56 16.60 34.90 -5.77
CA ARG A 56 17.20 36.22 -5.61
C ARG A 56 16.13 37.25 -5.30
N TRP A 57 16.54 38.40 -4.79
CA TRP A 57 15.65 39.52 -4.50
C TRP A 57 14.77 39.91 -5.69
N GLU A 58 15.38 39.99 -6.86
CA GLU A 58 14.72 40.32 -8.14
C GLU A 58 13.73 39.26 -8.65
N ASP A 59 13.76 38.05 -8.08
CA ASP A 59 12.85 36.96 -8.45
C ASP A 59 11.61 36.87 -7.54
N LEU A 60 11.49 37.75 -6.54
CA LEU A 60 10.39 37.75 -5.56
C LEU A 60 9.14 38.45 -6.12
N PRO A 61 7.91 37.95 -5.81
CA PRO A 61 7.61 36.89 -4.86
C PRO A 61 7.80 35.47 -5.41
N LYS A 62 8.05 34.51 -4.53
CA LYS A 62 8.09 33.07 -4.85
C LYS A 62 7.26 32.22 -3.90
N LYS A 63 6.58 31.23 -4.46
CA LYS A 63 5.85 30.17 -3.76
C LYS A 63 6.51 28.83 -4.08
N ILE A 64 7.06 28.16 -3.07
CA ILE A 64 7.76 26.88 -3.22
C ILE A 64 6.95 25.80 -2.54
N LEU A 65 6.57 24.76 -3.29
CA LEU A 65 5.88 23.58 -2.78
C LEU A 65 6.84 22.40 -2.72
N LEU A 66 6.98 21.82 -1.53
CA LEU A 66 7.90 20.73 -1.22
C LEU A 66 7.12 19.53 -0.66
N PRO A 67 6.79 18.52 -1.47
CA PRO A 67 6.28 17.27 -0.93
C PRO A 67 7.36 16.59 -0.08
N LEU A 68 6.94 15.97 1.02
CA LEU A 68 7.79 15.23 1.94
C LEU A 68 7.15 13.85 2.20
N ASN A 69 7.86 12.78 1.82
CA ASN A 69 7.46 11.41 2.12
C ASN A 69 8.05 10.99 3.47
N LEU A 70 7.21 10.84 4.48
CA LEU A 70 7.64 10.39 5.81
C LEU A 70 7.72 8.86 5.80
N SER A 71 8.94 8.33 5.98
CA SER A 71 9.20 6.89 6.10
C SER A 71 8.62 6.06 4.94
N GLY A 72 8.57 6.63 3.73
CA GLY A 72 8.14 5.97 2.50
C GLY A 72 6.62 5.70 2.37
N ASN A 73 5.81 6.09 3.36
CA ASN A 73 4.42 5.62 3.48
C ASN A 73 3.40 6.74 3.68
N HIS A 74 3.82 7.98 3.91
CA HIS A 74 2.88 9.08 4.18
C HIS A 74 3.38 10.38 3.56
N TRP A 75 2.56 10.98 2.70
CA TRP A 75 2.88 12.24 2.07
C TRP A 75 2.38 13.42 2.91
N THR A 76 3.28 14.37 3.12
CA THR A 76 3.04 15.67 3.74
C THR A 76 3.62 16.77 2.85
N ALA A 77 3.40 18.03 3.17
CA ALA A 77 3.97 19.13 2.39
C ALA A 77 4.54 20.24 3.26
N ILE A 78 5.64 20.80 2.79
CA ILE A 78 6.19 22.08 3.25
C ILE A 78 5.92 23.12 2.14
N ALA A 79 5.26 24.21 2.54
CA ALA A 79 4.94 25.36 1.72
C ALA A 79 5.83 26.52 2.12
N ILE A 80 6.58 27.11 1.19
CA ILE A 80 7.43 28.27 1.45
C ILE A 80 6.92 29.46 0.63
N HIS A 81 6.49 30.52 1.28
CA HIS A 81 6.15 31.77 0.62
C HIS A 81 7.19 32.84 0.94
N ILE A 82 7.81 33.38 -0.10
CA ILE A 82 8.92 34.31 0.00
C ILE A 82 8.51 35.62 -0.67
N THR A 83 8.54 36.71 0.08
CA THR A 83 8.12 38.03 -0.39
C THR A 83 9.12 39.11 0.02
N GLN A 84 9.08 40.22 -0.72
CA GLN A 84 9.76 41.44 -0.34
C GLN A 84 9.04 42.13 0.83
N GLY A 85 9.81 42.43 1.89
CA GLY A 85 9.42 43.25 3.02
C GLY A 85 9.93 44.69 2.93
N ALA A 86 9.68 45.47 3.99
CA ALA A 86 10.22 46.82 4.12
C ALA A 86 11.76 46.79 4.21
N ASP A 87 12.41 47.91 3.87
CA ASP A 87 13.85 48.12 4.08
C ASP A 87 14.77 47.04 3.48
N HIS A 88 14.42 46.52 2.31
CA HIS A 88 15.15 45.43 1.63
C HIS A 88 15.21 44.12 2.45
N GLN A 89 14.23 43.86 3.31
CA GLN A 89 14.08 42.57 4.01
C GLN A 89 13.36 41.55 3.15
N VAL A 90 13.76 40.28 3.24
CA VAL A 90 13.09 39.11 2.68
C VAL A 90 12.24 38.48 3.78
N ASN A 91 10.93 38.38 3.54
CA ASN A 91 10.02 37.65 4.40
C ASN A 91 9.89 36.22 3.91
N VAL A 92 10.16 35.24 4.77
CA VAL A 92 9.98 33.80 4.49
C VAL A 92 8.95 33.23 5.45
N ASN A 93 7.83 32.76 4.90
CA ASN A 93 6.81 32.03 5.67
C ASN A 93 6.86 30.56 5.28
N LEU A 94 7.22 29.72 6.25
CA LEU A 94 7.25 28.27 6.16
C LEU A 94 5.97 27.69 6.78
N GLY A 95 5.13 27.10 5.95
CA GLY A 95 3.95 26.34 6.37
C GLY A 95 4.20 24.85 6.26
N TYR A 96 3.83 24.08 7.29
CA TYR A 96 3.77 22.62 7.23
C TYR A 96 2.32 22.14 7.21
N THR A 97 2.02 21.14 6.38
CA THR A 97 0.66 20.55 6.29
C THR A 97 0.72 19.03 6.39
N ASP A 98 -0.16 18.46 7.22
CA ASP A 98 -0.32 17.02 7.40
C ASP A 98 -1.80 16.66 7.46
N SER A 99 -2.27 15.89 6.48
CA SER A 99 -3.68 15.48 6.40
C SER A 99 -4.07 14.39 7.40
N LEU A 100 -3.11 13.72 8.04
CA LEU A 100 -3.37 12.74 9.12
C LEU A 100 -3.28 13.37 10.51
N ASN A 101 -2.59 14.51 10.65
CA ASN A 101 -2.39 15.17 11.93
C ASN A 101 -2.70 16.67 11.84
N ALA A 102 -3.89 17.05 12.31
CA ALA A 102 -4.34 18.44 12.32
C ALA A 102 -3.78 19.27 13.49
N ASP A 103 -2.90 18.72 14.32
CA ASP A 103 -2.32 19.45 15.45
C ASP A 103 -1.46 20.63 14.95
N THR A 104 -1.65 21.81 15.53
CA THR A 104 -0.94 23.02 15.11
C THR A 104 0.42 23.20 15.78
N ASN A 105 0.76 22.35 16.75
CA ASN A 105 2.01 22.39 17.49
C ASN A 105 3.01 21.38 16.93
N PHE A 106 4.15 21.87 16.42
CA PHE A 106 5.26 21.06 15.91
C PHE A 106 5.74 19.97 16.88
N ALA A 107 5.57 20.12 18.19
CA ALA A 107 5.97 19.11 19.18
C ALA A 107 5.21 17.78 19.00
N ASN A 108 3.98 17.83 18.50
CA ASN A 108 3.09 16.68 18.32
C ASN A 108 3.25 16.01 16.95
N HIS A 109 4.24 16.45 16.17
CA HIS A 109 4.59 15.91 14.86
C HIS A 109 5.90 15.10 14.92
N SER A 110 6.15 14.30 13.87
CA SER A 110 7.39 13.52 13.72
C SER A 110 8.64 14.40 13.93
N PRO A 111 9.65 13.95 14.70
CA PRO A 111 10.91 14.67 14.86
C PRO A 111 11.59 15.04 13.54
N LEU A 112 11.40 14.23 12.50
CA LEU A 112 11.95 14.43 11.15
C LEU A 112 11.47 15.74 10.52
N ILE A 113 10.21 16.13 10.77
CA ILE A 113 9.64 17.38 10.25
C ILE A 113 10.35 18.59 10.86
N ARG A 114 10.60 18.55 12.18
CA ARG A 114 11.32 19.63 12.88
C ARG A 114 12.76 19.75 12.40
N GLN A 115 13.42 18.61 12.15
CA GLN A 115 14.77 18.57 11.58
C GLN A 115 14.78 19.18 10.18
N GLU A 116 13.81 18.83 9.34
CA GLU A 116 13.72 19.34 7.98
C GLU A 116 13.42 20.85 7.92
N ILE A 117 12.50 21.34 8.75
CA ILE A 117 12.25 22.79 8.89
C ILE A 117 13.53 23.50 9.34
N THR A 118 14.22 22.99 10.37
CA THR A 118 15.48 23.58 10.86
C THR A 118 16.55 23.62 9.76
N ARG A 119 16.62 22.58 8.92
CA ARG A 119 17.54 22.53 7.77
C ARG A 119 17.21 23.60 6.73
N ILE A 120 15.95 23.73 6.33
CA ILE A 120 15.48 24.74 5.37
C ILE A 120 15.74 26.15 5.91
N GLU A 121 15.42 26.39 7.18
CA GLU A 121 15.71 27.65 7.86
C GLU A 121 17.21 27.99 7.86
N GLY A 122 18.07 26.99 8.11
CA GLY A 122 19.52 27.14 8.05
C GLY A 122 20.02 27.56 6.66
N ILE A 123 19.41 27.02 5.60
CA ILE A 123 19.72 27.39 4.21
C ILE A 123 19.38 28.87 3.95
N PHE A 124 18.20 29.33 4.38
CA PHE A 124 17.81 30.74 4.22
C PHE A 124 18.68 31.69 5.04
N ARG A 125 19.00 31.36 6.29
CA ARG A 125 19.89 32.16 7.15
C ARG A 125 21.32 32.26 6.60
N HIS A 126 21.77 31.23 5.87
CA HIS A 126 23.07 31.27 5.21
C HIS A 126 23.05 32.14 3.96
N ALA A 127 21.95 32.09 3.18
CA ALA A 127 21.81 32.84 1.94
C ALA A 127 21.49 34.33 2.16
N TYR A 128 20.65 34.66 3.14
CA TYR A 128 20.26 36.02 3.50
C TYR A 128 20.84 36.37 4.88
N GLY A 129 21.56 37.49 4.98
CA GLY A 129 22.23 37.88 6.22
C GLY A 129 21.26 38.18 7.39
N PRO A 130 21.76 38.20 8.64
CA PRO A 130 20.94 38.28 9.87
C PRO A 130 20.09 39.56 10.03
N GLY A 131 20.32 40.59 9.21
CA GLY A 131 19.51 41.82 9.17
C GLY A 131 18.54 41.92 7.98
N GLN A 132 18.60 40.97 7.04
CA GLN A 132 17.82 40.95 5.80
C GLN A 132 16.73 39.88 5.80
N LEU A 133 16.75 38.92 6.72
CA LEU A 133 15.80 37.81 6.75
C LEU A 133 14.81 37.94 7.91
N ASN A 134 13.52 37.98 7.58
CA ASN A 134 12.43 37.79 8.53
C ASN A 134 11.76 36.46 8.22
N MET A 135 11.88 35.48 9.11
CA MET A 135 11.42 34.12 8.85
C MET A 135 10.49 33.63 9.96
N ARG A 136 9.43 32.92 9.57
CA ARG A 136 8.48 32.28 10.47
C ARG A 136 8.13 30.90 9.97
N ALA A 137 8.11 29.93 10.86
CA ALA A 137 7.63 28.58 10.59
C ALA A 137 6.41 28.28 11.45
N ALA A 138 5.37 27.72 10.86
CA ALA A 138 4.15 27.31 11.54
C ALA A 138 3.52 26.08 10.87
N VAL A 139 2.75 25.31 11.64
CA VAL A 139 1.83 24.34 11.05
C VAL A 139 0.61 25.09 10.52
N TYR A 140 0.18 24.76 9.31
CA TYR A 140 -0.98 25.38 8.68
C TYR A 140 -2.28 24.95 9.39
N PRO A 141 -3.01 25.88 10.03
CA PRO A 141 -4.10 25.54 10.94
C PRO A 141 -5.39 25.11 10.22
N TYR A 142 -5.48 25.33 8.89
CA TYR A 142 -6.67 25.04 8.09
C TYR A 142 -6.48 23.84 7.16
N THR A 143 -5.55 22.95 7.53
CA THR A 143 -5.28 21.70 6.80
C THR A 143 -6.56 20.85 6.73
N TRP A 144 -6.98 20.47 5.53
CA TRP A 144 -8.03 19.48 5.38
C TRP A 144 -7.50 18.12 5.77
N THR A 145 -8.20 17.44 6.68
CA THR A 145 -7.89 16.07 7.06
C THR A 145 -8.37 15.11 5.98
N GLN A 146 -7.59 14.07 5.72
CA GLN A 146 -8.00 12.99 4.81
C GLN A 146 -9.04 12.09 5.49
N PRO A 147 -10.05 11.60 4.76
CA PRO A 147 -11.07 10.72 5.31
C PRO A 147 -10.66 9.24 5.40
N ASP A 148 -9.53 8.86 4.80
CA ASP A 148 -9.08 7.48 4.62
C ASP A 148 -7.56 7.34 4.78
N GLY A 149 -7.03 6.13 4.57
CA GLY A 149 -5.59 5.86 4.63
C GLY A 149 -4.80 6.25 3.37
N SER A 150 -5.45 6.36 2.20
CA SER A 150 -4.78 6.42 0.89
C SER A 150 -4.70 7.81 0.27
N SER A 151 -5.37 8.80 0.86
CA SER A 151 -5.47 10.15 0.29
C SER A 151 -4.38 11.13 0.73
N CYS A 152 -3.34 10.67 1.44
CA CYS A 152 -2.23 11.55 1.89
C CYS A 152 -1.52 12.26 0.74
N GLY A 153 -1.28 11.58 -0.39
CA GLY A 153 -0.68 12.19 -1.57
C GLY A 153 -1.50 13.35 -2.12
N PRO A 154 -2.75 13.14 -2.55
CA PRO A 154 -3.63 14.20 -3.03
C PRO A 154 -3.76 15.36 -2.03
N TYR A 155 -3.93 15.03 -0.75
CA TYR A 155 -4.13 16.04 0.28
C TYR A 155 -2.87 16.83 0.61
N SER A 156 -1.68 16.24 0.51
CA SER A 156 -0.41 16.94 0.70
C SER A 156 -0.25 18.08 -0.31
N LEU A 157 -0.55 17.83 -1.58
CA LEU A 157 -0.43 18.83 -2.66
C LEU A 157 -1.47 19.93 -2.53
N ILE A 158 -2.74 19.58 -2.34
CA ILE A 158 -3.81 20.59 -2.25
C ILE A 158 -3.70 21.43 -0.98
N ASN A 159 -3.35 20.84 0.17
CA ASN A 159 -3.16 21.60 1.40
C ASN A 159 -1.91 22.49 1.31
N GLY A 160 -0.82 22.01 0.71
CA GLY A 160 0.37 22.82 0.45
C GLY A 160 0.04 24.03 -0.44
N ALA A 161 -0.70 23.82 -1.53
CA ALA A 161 -1.16 24.92 -2.40
C ALA A 161 -2.08 25.90 -1.65
N ARG A 162 -3.05 25.40 -0.86
CA ARG A 162 -3.93 26.23 -0.02
C ARG A 162 -3.15 27.06 0.99
N CYS A 163 -2.11 26.49 1.61
CA CYS A 163 -1.21 27.19 2.51
C CYS A 163 -0.45 28.32 1.77
N LEU A 164 0.09 28.05 0.57
CA LEU A 164 0.78 29.04 -0.24
C LEU A 164 -0.15 30.17 -0.72
N ASP A 165 -1.44 29.89 -0.88
CA ASP A 165 -2.46 30.85 -1.28
C ASP A 165 -3.12 31.55 -0.07
N ASN A 166 -2.64 31.31 1.15
CA ASN A 166 -3.19 31.84 2.40
C ASN A 166 -4.72 31.60 2.53
N ARG A 167 -5.19 30.43 2.10
CA ARG A 167 -6.59 30.05 2.26
C ARG A 167 -6.92 29.88 3.75
N GLY A 168 -8.17 30.17 4.10
CA GLY A 168 -8.66 30.08 5.47
C GLY A 168 -9.38 28.76 5.75
N GLN A 169 -10.21 28.76 6.78
CA GLN A 169 -11.16 27.69 7.05
C GLN A 169 -12.18 27.61 5.90
N GLU A 170 -12.20 26.48 5.20
CA GLU A 170 -13.13 26.19 4.10
C GLU A 170 -13.63 24.74 4.26
N ALA A 171 -14.84 24.45 3.78
CA ALA A 171 -15.33 23.08 3.74
C ALA A 171 -14.45 22.25 2.79
N THR A 172 -14.12 21.03 3.20
CA THR A 172 -13.40 20.11 2.30
C THR A 172 -14.32 19.71 1.15
N PRO A 173 -13.86 19.80 -0.12
CA PRO A 173 -14.61 19.29 -1.27
C PRO A 173 -14.68 17.75 -1.28
N GLY A 174 -13.93 17.08 -0.39
CA GLY A 174 -13.88 15.63 -0.30
C GLY A 174 -12.89 15.00 -1.27
N ARG A 175 -12.49 13.76 -0.96
CA ARG A 175 -11.41 13.05 -1.65
C ARG A 175 -11.65 12.88 -3.15
N LYS A 176 -12.89 12.64 -3.57
CA LYS A 176 -13.26 12.37 -4.97
C LYS A 176 -13.00 13.61 -5.83
N LEU A 177 -13.56 14.76 -5.44
CA LEU A 177 -13.38 16.02 -6.18
C LEU A 177 -11.91 16.46 -6.22
N ILE A 178 -11.15 16.26 -5.13
CA ILE A 178 -9.71 16.57 -5.11
C ILE A 178 -8.96 15.70 -6.13
N ARG A 179 -9.24 14.39 -6.16
CA ARG A 179 -8.62 13.46 -7.11
C ARG A 179 -9.02 13.76 -8.55
N GLU A 180 -10.27 14.13 -8.82
CA GLU A 180 -10.75 14.50 -10.16
C GLU A 180 -10.06 15.78 -10.67
N GLN A 181 -9.94 16.79 -9.80
CA GLN A 181 -9.19 18.01 -10.12
C GLN A 181 -7.74 17.68 -10.46
N GLN A 182 -7.06 16.87 -9.64
CA GLN A 182 -5.67 16.49 -9.87
C GLN A 182 -5.49 15.59 -11.09
N LEU A 183 -6.40 14.66 -11.34
CA LEU A 183 -6.41 13.85 -12.56
C LEU A 183 -6.48 14.74 -13.81
N ASN A 184 -7.28 15.81 -13.78
CA ASN A 184 -7.37 16.77 -14.87
C ASN A 184 -6.12 17.65 -15.05
N MET A 185 -5.25 17.71 -14.04
CA MET A 185 -3.94 18.37 -14.13
C MET A 185 -2.85 17.45 -14.70
N MET A 186 -3.00 16.13 -14.55
CA MET A 186 -1.99 15.15 -15.00
C MET A 186 -1.90 15.10 -16.53
N THR A 187 -0.67 14.89 -17.01
CA THR A 187 -0.35 14.81 -18.44
C THR A 187 0.39 13.53 -18.81
N GLN A 188 1.06 12.90 -17.84
CA GLN A 188 1.82 11.68 -18.07
C GLN A 188 0.90 10.46 -18.03
N ALA A 189 0.96 9.63 -19.09
CA ALA A 189 0.12 8.43 -19.20
C ALA A 189 0.31 7.49 -18.00
N SER A 190 1.54 7.33 -17.49
CA SER A 190 1.82 6.51 -16.31
C SER A 190 1.16 7.06 -15.03
N ALA A 191 1.16 8.38 -14.83
CA ALA A 191 0.49 9.00 -13.69
C ALA A 191 -1.03 8.82 -13.77
N ILE A 192 -1.60 9.03 -14.96
CA ILE A 192 -3.03 8.94 -15.24
C ILE A 192 -3.54 7.50 -15.05
N ARG A 193 -2.91 6.52 -15.72
CA ARG A 193 -3.41 5.12 -15.78
C ARG A 193 -3.43 4.43 -14.42
N SER A 194 -2.45 4.69 -13.55
CA SER A 194 -2.43 3.98 -12.27
C SER A 194 -3.55 4.43 -11.31
N CYS A 195 -3.92 5.72 -11.35
CA CYS A 195 -4.90 6.31 -10.43
C CYS A 195 -6.30 6.49 -11.02
N SER A 196 -6.55 6.01 -12.23
CA SER A 196 -7.86 6.12 -12.90
C SER A 196 -8.15 4.92 -13.81
N THR A 197 -9.42 4.61 -14.02
CA THR A 197 -9.86 3.55 -14.95
C THR A 197 -10.36 4.16 -16.25
N CYS A 198 -10.14 3.46 -17.37
CA CYS A 198 -10.61 3.90 -18.69
C CYS A 198 -12.06 3.45 -18.92
N ASN A 199 -12.95 4.39 -19.24
CA ASN A 199 -14.38 4.11 -19.40
C ASN A 199 -14.64 3.09 -20.54
N ALA A 200 -13.91 3.20 -21.66
CA ALA A 200 -14.06 2.29 -22.80
C ALA A 200 -13.62 0.85 -22.46
N VAL A 201 -12.54 0.70 -21.68
CA VAL A 201 -12.11 -0.62 -21.21
C VAL A 201 -13.15 -1.21 -20.26
N ASP A 202 -13.67 -0.40 -19.32
CA ASP A 202 -14.68 -0.84 -18.36
C ASP A 202 -15.96 -1.31 -19.08
N GLU A 203 -16.42 -0.59 -20.11
CA GLU A 203 -17.55 -1.00 -20.96
C GLU A 203 -17.33 -2.38 -21.61
N ILE A 204 -16.18 -2.57 -22.26
CA ILE A 204 -15.86 -3.84 -22.95
C ILE A 204 -15.80 -5.00 -21.95
N LEU A 205 -15.16 -4.78 -20.80
CA LEU A 205 -15.03 -5.81 -19.76
C LEU A 205 -16.36 -6.12 -19.09
N LEU A 206 -17.22 -5.12 -18.84
CA LEU A 206 -18.55 -5.33 -18.27
C LEU A 206 -19.40 -6.24 -19.15
N ASP A 207 -19.44 -5.97 -20.45
CA ASP A 207 -20.18 -6.79 -21.41
C ASP A 207 -19.67 -8.24 -21.42
N TRP A 208 -18.34 -8.42 -21.47
CA TRP A 208 -17.71 -9.73 -21.46
C TRP A 208 -17.97 -10.51 -20.16
N ILE A 209 -17.84 -9.86 -19.00
CA ILE A 209 -18.08 -10.49 -17.69
C ILE A 209 -19.53 -10.97 -17.58
N ILE A 210 -20.50 -10.16 -18.00
CA ILE A 210 -21.94 -10.50 -17.93
C ILE A 210 -22.21 -11.77 -18.72
N ASP A 211 -21.78 -11.82 -19.98
CA ASP A 211 -22.03 -12.96 -20.86
C ASP A 211 -21.31 -14.23 -20.39
N HIS A 212 -20.01 -14.13 -20.06
CA HIS A 212 -19.24 -15.29 -19.63
C HIS A 212 -19.73 -15.84 -18.29
N ALA A 213 -20.13 -14.98 -17.33
CA ALA A 213 -20.72 -15.43 -16.08
C ALA A 213 -22.06 -16.15 -16.31
N GLN A 214 -22.92 -15.64 -17.21
CA GLN A 214 -24.19 -16.28 -17.57
C GLN A 214 -23.98 -17.66 -18.22
N ASN A 215 -22.92 -17.81 -19.00
CA ASN A 215 -22.56 -19.05 -19.68
C ASN A 215 -21.76 -20.02 -18.79
N GLY A 216 -21.39 -19.62 -17.57
CA GLY A 216 -20.60 -20.44 -16.65
C GLY A 216 -19.14 -20.61 -17.10
N GLU A 217 -18.63 -19.65 -17.87
CA GLU A 217 -17.29 -19.65 -18.42
C GLU A 217 -16.28 -19.01 -17.44
N SER A 218 -15.00 -19.29 -17.66
CA SER A 218 -13.93 -18.78 -16.80
C SER A 218 -13.68 -17.29 -17.07
N LEU A 219 -13.72 -16.46 -16.02
CA LEU A 219 -13.36 -15.05 -16.10
C LEU A 219 -11.85 -14.78 -15.93
N ARG A 220 -11.03 -15.83 -15.87
CA ARG A 220 -9.60 -15.71 -15.58
C ARG A 220 -8.79 -15.36 -16.84
N VAL A 221 -8.06 -14.25 -16.78
CA VAL A 221 -7.17 -13.79 -17.87
C VAL A 221 -5.71 -14.01 -17.47
N THR A 222 -4.99 -14.83 -18.23
CA THR A 222 -3.59 -15.20 -17.91
C THR A 222 -2.64 -15.11 -19.10
N THR A 223 -3.15 -14.94 -20.31
CA THR A 223 -2.37 -14.90 -21.55
C THR A 223 -2.84 -13.76 -22.44
N GLU A 224 -1.98 -13.31 -23.36
CA GLU A 224 -2.36 -12.32 -24.38
C GLU A 224 -3.53 -12.81 -25.24
N ASP A 225 -3.58 -14.12 -25.54
CA ASP A 225 -4.68 -14.74 -26.27
C ASP A 225 -6.04 -14.53 -25.57
N HIS A 226 -6.10 -14.63 -24.23
CA HIS A 226 -7.34 -14.33 -23.51
C HIS A 226 -7.76 -12.87 -23.68
N VAL A 227 -6.81 -11.93 -23.76
CA VAL A 227 -7.12 -10.51 -24.01
C VAL A 227 -7.63 -10.31 -25.44
N LEU A 228 -7.04 -11.00 -26.42
CA LEU A 228 -7.51 -10.99 -27.80
C LEU A 228 -8.91 -11.59 -27.93
N ASP A 229 -9.21 -12.67 -27.22
CA ASP A 229 -10.53 -13.30 -27.20
C ASP A 229 -11.60 -12.32 -26.69
N ILE A 230 -11.31 -11.57 -25.62
CA ILE A 230 -12.17 -10.48 -25.12
C ILE A 230 -12.40 -9.44 -26.22
N CYS A 231 -11.32 -8.99 -26.88
CA CYS A 231 -11.41 -7.98 -27.93
C CYS A 231 -12.26 -8.46 -29.12
N PHE A 232 -12.03 -9.69 -29.59
CA PHE A 232 -12.77 -10.27 -30.71
C PHE A 232 -14.23 -10.55 -30.38
N TYR A 233 -14.51 -11.02 -29.16
CA TYR A 233 -15.87 -11.20 -28.66
C TYR A 233 -16.65 -9.87 -28.74
N TYR A 234 -16.12 -8.80 -28.17
CA TYR A 234 -16.80 -7.50 -28.16
C TYR A 234 -16.93 -6.92 -29.57
N ALA A 235 -15.86 -6.98 -30.38
CA ALA A 235 -15.88 -6.51 -31.77
C ALA A 235 -16.93 -7.24 -32.61
N HIS A 236 -17.04 -8.57 -32.47
CA HIS A 236 -18.03 -9.36 -33.18
C HIS A 236 -19.46 -9.05 -32.70
N LYS A 237 -19.68 -9.00 -31.39
CA LYS A 237 -21.01 -8.77 -30.79
C LYS A 237 -21.57 -7.39 -31.17
N HIS A 238 -20.74 -6.36 -31.23
CA HIS A 238 -21.14 -4.98 -31.48
C HIS A 238 -20.77 -4.45 -32.88
N HIS A 239 -20.39 -5.35 -33.80
CA HIS A 239 -20.02 -5.00 -35.18
C HIS A 239 -18.96 -3.88 -35.30
N ARG A 240 -17.97 -3.87 -34.41
CA ARG A 240 -16.86 -2.90 -34.42
C ARG A 240 -15.60 -3.49 -35.04
N ASP A 241 -14.65 -2.63 -35.43
CA ASP A 241 -13.35 -3.07 -35.94
C ASP A 241 -12.53 -3.72 -34.82
N PRO A 242 -12.12 -5.00 -34.93
CA PRO A 242 -11.26 -5.64 -33.95
C PRO A 242 -9.96 -4.88 -33.66
N TYR A 243 -9.39 -4.21 -34.67
CA TYR A 243 -8.18 -3.44 -34.49
C TYR A 243 -8.40 -2.24 -33.56
N GLU A 244 -9.56 -1.58 -33.65
CA GLU A 244 -9.94 -0.47 -32.76
C GLU A 244 -10.02 -0.95 -31.30
N ILE A 245 -10.66 -2.09 -31.07
CA ILE A 245 -10.81 -2.67 -29.72
C ILE A 245 -9.45 -3.08 -29.14
N ILE A 246 -8.60 -3.73 -29.93
CA ILE A 246 -7.23 -4.10 -29.52
C ILE A 246 -6.42 -2.85 -29.16
N GLN A 247 -6.57 -1.75 -29.91
CA GLN A 247 -5.87 -0.50 -29.62
C GLN A 247 -6.34 0.16 -28.32
N ILE A 248 -7.62 0.02 -27.93
CA ILE A 248 -8.10 0.49 -26.63
C ILE A 248 -7.33 -0.19 -25.48
N PHE A 249 -7.20 -1.52 -25.52
CA PHE A 249 -6.44 -2.27 -24.51
C PHE A 249 -4.94 -1.98 -24.56
N ASN A 250 -4.34 -1.89 -25.75
CA ASN A 250 -2.92 -1.56 -25.90
C ASN A 250 -2.62 -0.14 -25.40
N ASN A 251 -3.51 0.82 -25.64
CA ASN A 251 -3.37 2.19 -25.17
C ASN A 251 -3.55 2.31 -23.66
N GLU A 252 -4.27 1.41 -23.00
CA GLU A 252 -4.43 1.42 -21.55
C GLU A 252 -3.32 0.62 -20.87
N TYR A 253 -3.12 -0.63 -21.28
CA TYR A 253 -2.29 -1.61 -20.57
C TYR A 253 -0.99 -1.98 -21.29
N GLY A 254 -0.82 -1.56 -22.54
CA GLY A 254 0.35 -1.88 -23.34
C GLY A 254 1.56 -1.01 -23.04
N SER A 255 2.72 -1.52 -23.43
CA SER A 255 3.98 -0.78 -23.41
C SER A 255 3.93 0.40 -24.38
N SER A 256 4.64 1.49 -24.09
CA SER A 256 4.82 2.63 -25.01
C SER A 256 5.67 2.28 -26.26
N SER A 257 5.93 0.99 -26.51
CA SER A 257 6.73 0.53 -27.65
C SER A 257 5.88 0.47 -28.93
N VAL A 258 6.56 0.38 -30.07
CA VAL A 258 5.92 0.28 -31.40
C VAL A 258 5.18 -1.05 -31.59
N ASN A 259 5.49 -2.06 -30.76
CA ASN A 259 4.88 -3.38 -30.86
C ASN A 259 3.64 -3.47 -29.96
N LEU A 260 2.61 -4.18 -30.45
CA LEU A 260 1.46 -4.56 -29.64
C LEU A 260 1.94 -5.32 -28.40
N SER A 261 1.51 -4.88 -27.23
CA SER A 261 1.83 -5.53 -25.96
C SER A 261 0.54 -5.59 -25.16
N LEU A 262 -0.02 -6.79 -25.00
CA LEU A 262 -1.21 -6.98 -24.18
C LEU A 262 -0.76 -7.45 -22.80
N SER A 263 -1.25 -6.80 -21.74
CA SER A 263 -0.85 -7.11 -20.37
C SER A 263 -1.97 -7.89 -19.66
N PRO A 264 -2.03 -9.23 -19.80
CA PRO A 264 -3.14 -10.03 -19.28
C PRO A 264 -3.32 -9.88 -17.76
N ASN A 265 -2.24 -9.69 -17.01
CA ASN A 265 -2.33 -9.48 -15.56
C ASN A 265 -3.06 -8.18 -15.22
N GLN A 266 -2.86 -7.09 -15.96
CA GLN A 266 -3.55 -5.82 -15.73
C GLN A 266 -5.04 -5.92 -16.09
N VAL A 267 -5.36 -6.66 -17.16
CA VAL A 267 -6.75 -6.97 -17.53
C VAL A 267 -7.42 -7.83 -16.45
N ASN A 268 -6.73 -8.86 -15.93
CA ASN A 268 -7.23 -9.71 -14.85
C ASN A 268 -7.49 -8.93 -13.55
N VAL A 269 -6.57 -8.01 -13.19
CA VAL A 269 -6.79 -7.07 -12.08
C VAL A 269 -8.07 -6.29 -12.31
N ARG A 270 -8.25 -5.69 -13.49
CA ARG A 270 -9.42 -4.86 -13.75
C ARG A 270 -10.72 -5.65 -13.74
N ILE A 271 -10.76 -6.84 -14.33
CA ILE A 271 -11.94 -7.73 -14.28
C ILE A 271 -12.34 -7.99 -12.82
N ARG A 272 -11.38 -8.38 -11.98
CA ARG A 272 -11.64 -8.63 -10.56
C ARG A 272 -12.09 -7.35 -9.85
N GLU A 273 -11.51 -6.21 -10.14
CA GLU A 273 -11.95 -4.94 -9.54
C GLU A 273 -13.38 -4.58 -9.93
N ILE A 274 -13.76 -4.73 -11.20
CA ILE A 274 -15.15 -4.54 -11.67
C ILE A 274 -16.10 -5.48 -10.89
N ILE A 275 -15.72 -6.75 -10.74
CA ILE A 275 -16.48 -7.73 -9.96
C ILE A 275 -16.61 -7.32 -8.49
N GLY A 276 -15.55 -6.83 -7.85
CA GLY A 276 -15.60 -6.37 -6.47
C GLY A 276 -16.42 -5.09 -6.28
N GLU A 277 -16.14 -4.09 -7.10
CA GLU A 277 -16.76 -2.76 -7.03
C GLU A 277 -18.27 -2.80 -7.29
N LEU A 278 -18.71 -3.63 -8.24
CA LEU A 278 -20.09 -3.63 -8.72
C LEU A 278 -20.85 -4.91 -8.38
N GLY A 279 -20.14 -6.02 -8.16
CA GLY A 279 -20.73 -7.34 -7.96
C GLY A 279 -20.89 -7.75 -6.50
N ILE A 280 -20.33 -6.99 -5.55
CA ILE A 280 -20.54 -7.21 -4.11
C ILE A 280 -21.43 -6.09 -3.60
N GLN A 281 -22.75 -6.30 -3.62
CA GLN A 281 -23.63 -5.39 -2.90
C GLN A 281 -23.26 -5.40 -1.41
N SER A 282 -23.08 -4.22 -0.82
CA SER A 282 -22.83 -3.99 0.63
C SER A 282 -24.03 -4.39 1.52
N THR A 283 -24.78 -5.42 1.16
CA THR A 283 -25.89 -5.96 1.94
C THR A 283 -25.56 -7.41 2.27
N HIS A 284 -25.17 -7.61 3.52
CA HIS A 284 -25.19 -8.86 4.27
C HIS A 284 -25.68 -10.08 3.50
N TYR A 285 -24.80 -11.06 3.31
CA TYR A 285 -25.07 -12.45 2.98
C TYR A 285 -26.47 -12.92 3.39
N ALA A 286 -27.48 -12.61 2.58
CA ALA A 286 -28.79 -13.18 2.68
C ALA A 286 -28.71 -14.46 1.86
N LYS A 287 -28.71 -15.62 2.54
CA LYS A 287 -29.01 -16.91 1.92
C LYS A 287 -30.37 -16.77 1.23
N ARG A 288 -30.39 -16.40 -0.04
CA ARG A 288 -31.55 -16.61 -0.90
C ARG A 288 -31.44 -17.99 -1.51
N THR A 289 -32.41 -18.81 -1.14
CA THR A 289 -32.68 -20.11 -1.74
C THR A 289 -32.82 -19.94 -3.25
N MET A 290 -32.04 -20.71 -4.02
CA MET A 290 -32.15 -20.77 -5.47
C MET A 290 -33.60 -20.99 -5.90
N GLN A 291 -34.21 -19.99 -6.55
CA GLN A 291 -35.27 -20.23 -7.51
C GLN A 291 -34.61 -20.25 -8.88
N LYS A 292 -34.55 -21.44 -9.49
CA LYS A 292 -34.24 -21.59 -10.91
C LYS A 292 -35.33 -20.91 -11.73
N ASN A 293 -35.21 -19.61 -11.96
CA ASN A 293 -35.87 -18.98 -13.08
C ASN A 293 -34.95 -19.15 -14.29
N PHE A 294 -35.28 -20.18 -15.08
CA PHE A 294 -34.70 -20.39 -16.39
C PHE A 294 -35.07 -19.18 -17.26
N VAL A 295 -34.17 -18.22 -17.40
CA VAL A 295 -34.26 -17.19 -18.44
C VAL A 295 -33.81 -17.89 -19.73
N PRO A 296 -34.64 -17.91 -20.79
CA PRO A 296 -34.27 -18.58 -22.02
C PRO A 296 -33.01 -17.92 -22.60
N LYS A 297 -32.07 -18.74 -23.09
CA LYS A 297 -30.93 -18.31 -23.91
C LYS A 297 -31.42 -17.37 -25.02
N ARG A 298 -31.33 -16.06 -24.79
CA ARG A 298 -31.27 -15.07 -25.86
C ARG A 298 -29.81 -14.62 -25.89
N TYR A 299 -29.06 -15.27 -26.77
CA TYR A 299 -27.94 -14.57 -27.38
C TYR A 299 -28.53 -13.31 -28.05
N GLU A 300 -27.82 -12.19 -27.96
CA GLU A 300 -28.16 -10.88 -28.54
C GLU A 300 -28.97 -9.93 -27.64
N GLU A 301 -28.44 -9.55 -26.47
CA GLU A 301 -28.64 -8.18 -26.00
C GLU A 301 -27.38 -7.37 -26.36
N ASP A 302 -27.52 -6.46 -27.32
CA ASP A 302 -26.50 -5.48 -27.70
C ASP A 302 -26.57 -4.31 -26.71
N TYR A 303 -25.55 -4.20 -25.86
CA TYR A 303 -25.45 -3.13 -24.87
C TYR A 303 -24.58 -1.93 -25.33
N SER A 304 -24.15 -1.88 -26.60
CA SER A 304 -23.26 -0.80 -27.06
C SER A 304 -23.91 0.59 -27.10
N ASP A 305 -25.24 0.64 -27.12
CA ASP A 305 -26.03 1.87 -27.04
C ASP A 305 -26.36 2.30 -25.59
N LEU A 306 -26.05 1.46 -24.60
CA LEU A 306 -26.29 1.78 -23.20
C LEU A 306 -25.19 2.69 -22.65
N SER A 307 -25.59 3.60 -21.78
CA SER A 307 -24.65 4.31 -20.92
C SER A 307 -23.93 3.34 -19.99
N ILE A 308 -22.73 3.71 -19.52
CA ILE A 308 -21.99 2.91 -18.55
C ILE A 308 -22.80 2.73 -17.25
N GLU A 309 -23.61 3.72 -16.87
CA GLU A 309 -24.52 3.64 -15.73
C GLU A 309 -25.60 2.54 -15.92
N GLU A 310 -26.22 2.45 -17.09
CA GLU A 310 -27.22 1.42 -17.40
C GLU A 310 -26.59 0.01 -17.42
N LEU A 311 -25.38 -0.13 -17.98
CA LEU A 311 -24.61 -1.37 -17.94
C LEU A 311 -24.30 -1.81 -16.50
N ILE A 312 -23.93 -0.86 -15.63
CA ILE A 312 -23.69 -1.12 -14.21
C ILE A 312 -24.96 -1.62 -13.52
N GLU A 313 -26.13 -1.04 -13.83
CA GLU A 313 -27.40 -1.49 -13.26
C GLU A 313 -27.73 -2.94 -13.65
N ILE A 314 -27.54 -3.29 -14.93
CA ILE A 314 -27.73 -4.68 -15.41
C ILE A 314 -26.77 -5.63 -14.70
N TYR A 315 -25.50 -5.23 -14.58
CA TYR A 315 -24.46 -5.99 -13.89
C TYR A 315 -24.82 -6.29 -12.43
N GLN A 316 -25.31 -5.28 -11.71
CA GLN A 316 -25.68 -5.38 -10.29
C GLN A 316 -26.87 -6.31 -10.06
N LEU A 317 -27.74 -6.49 -11.05
CA LEU A 317 -28.91 -7.36 -10.98
C LEU A 317 -28.66 -8.79 -11.51
N ASN A 318 -27.48 -9.05 -12.08
CA ASN A 318 -27.13 -10.31 -12.72
C ASN A 318 -26.74 -11.40 -11.68
N GLU A 319 -27.64 -12.35 -11.42
CA GLU A 319 -27.40 -13.43 -10.42
C GLU A 319 -26.11 -14.26 -10.68
N PRO A 320 -25.79 -14.69 -11.91
CA PRO A 320 -24.53 -15.38 -12.21
C PRO A 320 -23.28 -14.57 -11.82
N VAL A 321 -23.26 -13.28 -12.12
CA VAL A 321 -22.16 -12.37 -11.74
C VAL A 321 -22.03 -12.28 -10.22
N GLN A 322 -23.14 -12.14 -9.50
CA GLN A 322 -23.14 -12.12 -8.03
C GLN A 322 -22.61 -13.46 -7.45
N HIS A 323 -22.89 -14.58 -8.11
CA HIS A 323 -22.34 -15.88 -7.71
C HIS A 323 -20.81 -15.94 -7.88
N VAL A 324 -20.29 -15.46 -9.01
CA VAL A 324 -18.83 -15.39 -9.23
C VAL A 324 -18.17 -14.46 -8.22
N ALA A 325 -18.75 -13.29 -7.95
CA ALA A 325 -18.28 -12.36 -6.92
C ALA A 325 -18.18 -13.03 -5.54
N ALA A 326 -19.20 -13.80 -5.15
CA ALA A 326 -19.22 -14.52 -3.88
C ALA A 326 -18.16 -15.62 -3.79
N LEU A 327 -17.86 -16.31 -4.90
CA LEU A 327 -16.78 -17.31 -4.95
C LEU A 327 -15.41 -16.66 -4.79
N ILE A 328 -15.17 -15.56 -5.49
CA ILE A 328 -13.91 -14.81 -5.39
C ILE A 328 -13.73 -14.25 -3.97
N ALA A 329 -14.80 -13.72 -3.36
CA ALA A 329 -14.76 -13.21 -1.99
C ALA A 329 -14.40 -14.29 -0.93
N GLN A 330 -14.57 -15.57 -1.24
CA GLN A 330 -14.21 -16.70 -0.38
C GLN A 330 -12.77 -17.19 -0.58
N GLU A 331 -12.04 -16.67 -1.57
CA GLU A 331 -10.64 -17.05 -1.80
C GLU A 331 -9.78 -16.73 -0.56
N ASN A 332 -8.85 -17.65 -0.23
CA ASN A 332 -7.90 -17.43 0.86
C ASN A 332 -6.77 -16.50 0.40
N ILE A 333 -7.00 -15.19 0.51
CA ILE A 333 -6.03 -14.17 0.09
C ILE A 333 -4.71 -14.27 0.88
N SER A 334 -4.77 -14.59 2.17
CA SER A 334 -3.58 -14.79 3.01
C SER A 334 -2.71 -15.93 2.47
N GLN A 335 -3.33 -17.03 2.04
CA GLN A 335 -2.63 -18.17 1.47
C GLN A 335 -2.08 -17.87 0.07
N LYS A 336 -2.80 -17.08 -0.74
CA LYS A 336 -2.27 -16.59 -2.03
C LYS A 336 -1.02 -15.74 -1.81
N ILE A 337 -1.04 -14.78 -0.89
CA ILE A 337 0.13 -13.96 -0.53
C ILE A 337 1.29 -14.86 -0.08
N ASP A 338 1.04 -15.80 0.83
CA ASP A 338 2.09 -16.67 1.36
C ASP A 338 2.65 -17.67 0.33
N SER A 339 1.88 -18.00 -0.72
CA SER A 339 2.39 -18.83 -1.82
C SER A 339 3.57 -18.19 -2.55
N ILE A 340 3.58 -16.85 -2.66
CA ILE A 340 4.73 -16.10 -3.20
C ILE A 340 5.94 -16.29 -2.29
N ARG A 341 5.77 -16.16 -0.96
CA ARG A 341 6.85 -16.41 0.00
C ARG A 341 7.43 -17.81 -0.16
N LYS A 342 6.59 -18.84 -0.27
CA LYS A 342 7.05 -20.23 -0.44
C LYS A 342 7.90 -20.42 -1.69
N ILE A 343 7.51 -19.78 -2.80
CA ILE A 343 8.30 -19.78 -4.04
C ILE A 343 9.64 -19.05 -3.83
N LEU A 344 9.63 -17.89 -3.19
CA LEU A 344 10.84 -17.10 -2.91
C LEU A 344 11.80 -17.84 -1.96
N SER A 345 11.30 -18.46 -0.88
CA SER A 345 12.10 -19.30 0.03
C SER A 345 12.71 -20.52 -0.66
N ALA A 346 12.08 -21.03 -1.73
CA ALA A 346 12.68 -22.10 -2.53
C ALA A 346 13.75 -21.59 -3.51
N SER A 347 13.77 -20.28 -3.78
CA SER A 347 14.61 -19.64 -4.80
C SER A 347 15.77 -18.83 -4.21
N ILE A 348 15.70 -18.47 -2.92
CA ILE A 348 16.64 -17.62 -2.20
C ILE A 348 17.07 -18.35 -0.92
N GLU A 349 18.38 -18.46 -0.68
CA GLU A 349 18.92 -19.10 0.53
C GLU A 349 18.74 -18.25 1.80
N ASP A 350 18.74 -16.93 1.67
CA ASP A 350 18.58 -16.01 2.81
C ASP A 350 17.10 -15.74 3.15
N ASP A 351 16.59 -16.45 4.16
CA ASP A 351 15.24 -16.25 4.69
C ASP A 351 14.95 -14.82 5.18
N VAL A 352 15.96 -14.08 5.69
CA VAL A 352 15.77 -12.69 6.13
C VAL A 352 15.37 -11.84 4.94
N PHE A 353 16.13 -11.95 3.84
CA PHE A 353 15.86 -11.23 2.62
C PHE A 353 14.50 -11.61 2.02
N VAL A 354 14.10 -12.88 2.09
CA VAL A 354 12.76 -13.32 1.66
C VAL A 354 11.66 -12.62 2.45
N PHE A 355 11.78 -12.53 3.78
CA PHE A 355 10.79 -11.85 4.62
C PHE A 355 10.77 -10.33 4.40
N GLU A 356 11.92 -9.69 4.21
CA GLU A 356 11.99 -8.26 3.83
C GLU A 356 11.29 -8.01 2.50
N LEU A 357 11.57 -8.83 1.49
CA LEU A 357 10.97 -8.74 0.18
C LEU A 357 9.45 -8.99 0.23
N MET A 358 9.00 -9.98 0.99
CA MET A 358 7.57 -10.25 1.17
C MET A 358 6.84 -9.13 1.89
N GLN A 359 7.48 -8.45 2.84
CA GLN A 359 6.91 -7.25 3.44
C GLN A 359 6.68 -6.16 2.38
N GLN A 360 7.66 -5.92 1.51
CA GLN A 360 7.55 -4.91 0.46
C GLN A 360 6.46 -5.29 -0.56
N ILE A 361 6.48 -6.51 -1.09
CA ILE A 361 5.50 -7.01 -2.07
C ILE A 361 4.07 -6.92 -1.49
N THR A 362 3.88 -7.37 -0.24
CA THR A 362 2.56 -7.34 0.42
C THR A 362 2.03 -5.92 0.54
N LEU A 363 2.89 -4.94 0.87
CA LEU A 363 2.49 -3.53 0.94
C LEU A 363 2.17 -2.94 -0.44
N GLN A 364 2.93 -3.28 -1.49
CA GLN A 364 2.61 -2.80 -2.84
C GLN A 364 1.28 -3.38 -3.34
N MET A 365 1.03 -4.66 -3.08
CA MET A 365 -0.27 -5.28 -3.40
C MET A 365 -1.43 -4.62 -2.64
N TYR A 366 -1.25 -4.34 -1.35
CA TYR A 366 -2.23 -3.62 -0.54
C TYR A 366 -2.56 -2.22 -1.09
N ARG A 367 -1.55 -1.50 -1.58
CA ARG A 367 -1.71 -0.16 -2.17
C ARG A 367 -2.35 -0.16 -3.55
N GLY A 368 -2.50 -1.32 -4.18
CA GLY A 368 -2.92 -1.45 -5.57
C GLY A 368 -1.80 -1.18 -6.58
N HIS A 369 -0.54 -1.15 -6.14
CA HIS A 369 0.66 -0.90 -6.95
C HIS A 369 1.14 -2.20 -7.60
N GLN A 370 0.38 -2.68 -8.58
CA GLN A 370 0.66 -3.97 -9.24
C GLN A 370 2.05 -4.00 -9.87
N VAL A 371 2.40 -3.00 -10.68
CA VAL A 371 3.64 -2.98 -11.47
C VAL A 371 4.86 -2.99 -10.54
N GLU A 372 4.78 -2.26 -9.43
CA GLU A 372 5.83 -2.22 -8.41
C GLU A 372 5.99 -3.59 -7.72
N ALA A 373 4.88 -4.27 -7.39
CA ALA A 373 4.92 -5.63 -6.85
C ALA A 373 5.51 -6.64 -7.86
N GLU A 374 5.14 -6.52 -9.14
CA GLU A 374 5.65 -7.37 -10.21
C GLU A 374 7.14 -7.14 -10.47
N ASN A 375 7.62 -5.88 -10.42
CA ASN A 375 9.03 -5.54 -10.57
C ASN A 375 9.89 -6.16 -9.46
N LEU A 376 9.44 -6.09 -8.19
CA LEU A 376 10.12 -6.74 -7.06
C LEU A 376 10.31 -8.25 -7.27
N ILE A 377 9.35 -8.92 -7.91
CA ILE A 377 9.45 -10.34 -8.26
C ILE A 377 10.33 -10.55 -9.50
N ASN A 378 10.19 -9.72 -10.53
CA ASN A 378 10.99 -9.80 -11.76
C ASN A 378 12.49 -9.64 -11.48
N ASP A 379 12.86 -8.75 -10.57
CA ASP A 379 14.27 -8.51 -10.20
C ASP A 379 14.93 -9.75 -9.59
N ILE A 380 14.14 -10.63 -8.96
CA ILE A 380 14.61 -11.87 -8.34
C ILE A 380 14.49 -13.07 -9.28
N LEU A 381 13.31 -13.27 -9.89
CA LEU A 381 13.00 -14.48 -10.66
C LEU A 381 13.21 -14.32 -12.18
N GLY A 382 13.30 -13.09 -12.69
CA GLY A 382 13.30 -12.80 -14.13
C GLY A 382 14.53 -13.28 -14.89
N ASN A 383 15.68 -13.35 -14.21
CA ASN A 383 16.97 -13.76 -14.79
C ASN A 383 17.58 -15.00 -14.11
N GLY A 384 16.83 -15.69 -13.24
CA GLY A 384 17.33 -16.78 -12.40
C GLY A 384 16.96 -18.19 -12.89
N GLN A 385 17.48 -19.20 -12.17
CA GLN A 385 17.15 -20.63 -12.38
C GLN A 385 15.66 -20.94 -12.12
N HIS A 386 14.94 -20.05 -11.45
CA HIS A 386 13.54 -20.20 -11.04
C HIS A 386 12.55 -19.41 -11.91
N LYS A 387 12.95 -19.02 -13.13
CA LYS A 387 12.12 -18.24 -14.07
C LYS A 387 10.76 -18.90 -14.36
N GLU A 388 10.68 -20.22 -14.29
CA GLU A 388 9.42 -20.97 -14.45
C GLU A 388 8.35 -20.61 -13.40
N HIS A 389 8.74 -20.13 -12.23
CA HIS A 389 7.79 -19.70 -11.19
C HIS A 389 7.31 -18.26 -11.36
N LEU A 390 7.94 -17.47 -12.23
CA LEU A 390 7.62 -16.06 -12.43
C LEU A 390 6.15 -15.88 -12.83
N GLY A 391 5.67 -16.63 -13.84
CA GLY A 391 4.29 -16.53 -14.31
C GLY A 391 3.26 -16.83 -13.22
N THR A 392 3.56 -17.78 -12.33
CA THR A 392 2.72 -18.10 -11.17
C THR A 392 2.66 -16.93 -10.19
N CYS A 393 3.81 -16.34 -9.83
CA CYS A 393 3.85 -15.19 -8.93
C CYS A 393 3.10 -13.98 -9.50
N LEU A 394 3.31 -13.66 -10.79
CA LEU A 394 2.62 -12.54 -11.45
C LEU A 394 1.11 -12.76 -11.50
N SER A 395 0.65 -13.98 -11.82
CA SER A 395 -0.78 -14.31 -11.79
C SER A 395 -1.36 -14.16 -10.38
N VAL A 396 -0.64 -14.63 -9.34
CA VAL A 396 -1.07 -14.49 -7.95
C VAL A 396 -1.14 -13.02 -7.52
N ILE A 397 -0.16 -12.18 -7.91
CA ILE A 397 -0.19 -10.73 -7.67
C ILE A 397 -1.45 -10.12 -8.30
N SER A 398 -1.74 -10.44 -9.56
CA SER A 398 -2.93 -9.91 -10.24
C SER A 398 -4.24 -10.31 -9.56
N ASP A 399 -4.34 -11.55 -9.07
CA ASP A 399 -5.51 -12.02 -8.32
C ASP A 399 -5.69 -11.25 -7.01
N ILE A 400 -4.59 -11.05 -6.27
CA ILE A 400 -4.58 -10.39 -4.95
C ILE A 400 -4.90 -8.90 -5.10
N VAL A 401 -4.22 -8.21 -6.02
CA VAL A 401 -4.43 -6.77 -6.25
C VAL A 401 -5.88 -6.50 -6.65
N GLY A 402 -6.44 -7.31 -7.56
CA GLY A 402 -7.81 -7.13 -8.03
C GLY A 402 -8.89 -7.44 -6.99
N THR A 403 -8.55 -8.17 -5.92
CA THR A 403 -9.49 -8.56 -4.85
C THR A 403 -9.30 -7.81 -3.53
N ARG A 404 -8.33 -6.89 -3.46
CA ARG A 404 -7.95 -6.20 -2.21
C ARG A 404 -9.14 -5.51 -1.52
N ASN A 405 -10.04 -4.90 -2.30
CA ASN A 405 -11.17 -4.13 -1.78
C ASN A 405 -12.46 -4.96 -1.54
N TYR A 406 -12.41 -6.27 -1.71
CA TYR A 406 -13.61 -7.12 -1.57
C TYR A 406 -14.13 -7.20 -0.13
N SER A 407 -13.28 -6.93 0.86
CA SER A 407 -13.64 -7.00 2.27
C SER A 407 -12.74 -6.07 3.10
N GLN A 408 -13.33 -5.36 4.07
CA GLN A 408 -12.56 -4.63 5.08
C GLN A 408 -11.62 -5.54 5.88
N GLU A 409 -11.96 -6.84 6.00
CA GLU A 409 -11.08 -7.81 6.66
C GLU A 409 -9.78 -8.04 5.87
N ASN A 410 -9.78 -7.82 4.55
CA ASN A 410 -8.57 -7.99 3.73
C ASN A 410 -7.51 -6.94 4.09
N ASP A 411 -7.88 -5.69 4.32
CA ASP A 411 -6.95 -4.62 4.75
C ASP A 411 -6.17 -5.04 6.00
N GLU A 412 -6.88 -5.57 7.00
CA GLU A 412 -6.25 -6.10 8.21
C GLU A 412 -5.30 -7.25 7.90
N LYS A 413 -5.69 -8.19 7.02
CA LYS A 413 -4.82 -9.32 6.62
C LYS A 413 -3.53 -8.82 5.98
N PHE A 414 -3.59 -7.88 5.03
CA PHE A 414 -2.41 -7.30 4.39
C PHE A 414 -1.48 -6.65 5.41
N ILE A 415 -2.03 -5.77 6.27
CA ILE A 415 -1.25 -5.01 7.25
C ILE A 415 -0.57 -5.95 8.25
N TYR A 416 -1.30 -6.92 8.80
CA TYR A 416 -0.74 -7.84 9.78
C TYR A 416 0.24 -8.84 9.16
N LEU A 417 0.03 -9.27 7.92
CA LEU A 417 1.01 -10.11 7.20
C LEU A 417 2.29 -9.33 6.92
N ALA A 418 2.21 -8.13 6.35
CA ALA A 418 3.38 -7.29 6.10
C ALA A 418 4.15 -6.99 7.40
N SER A 419 3.44 -6.69 8.49
CA SER A 419 4.08 -6.45 9.80
C SER A 419 4.69 -7.73 10.39
N ALA A 420 4.06 -8.89 10.24
CA ALA A 420 4.62 -10.16 10.69
C ALA A 420 5.90 -10.50 9.92
N TYR A 421 5.90 -10.35 8.59
CA TYR A 421 7.10 -10.54 7.77
C TYR A 421 8.22 -9.58 8.16
N LYS A 422 7.92 -8.29 8.41
CA LYS A 422 8.92 -7.34 8.93
C LYS A 422 9.54 -7.81 10.24
N SER A 423 8.71 -8.16 11.23
CA SER A 423 9.19 -8.56 12.55
C SER A 423 9.98 -9.87 12.49
N LEU A 424 9.60 -10.81 11.61
CA LEU A 424 10.38 -12.03 11.36
C LEU A 424 11.74 -11.71 10.75
N ALA A 425 11.80 -10.83 9.74
CA ALA A 425 13.06 -10.37 9.17
C ALA A 425 13.98 -9.72 10.22
N ASP A 426 13.44 -8.77 11.00
CA ASP A 426 14.17 -8.08 12.07
C ASP A 426 14.71 -9.08 13.11
N GLY A 427 13.85 -9.99 13.59
CA GLY A 427 14.22 -11.00 14.59
C GLY A 427 15.24 -12.02 14.07
N MET A 428 15.08 -12.49 12.83
CA MET A 428 16.04 -13.41 12.19
C MET A 428 17.38 -12.73 11.91
N SER A 429 17.38 -11.47 11.49
CA SER A 429 18.59 -10.68 11.28
C SER A 429 19.39 -10.54 12.58
N GLN A 430 18.70 -10.20 13.68
CA GLN A 430 19.32 -10.18 15.02
C GLN A 430 19.81 -11.56 15.45
N ALA A 431 19.08 -12.63 15.15
CA ALA A 431 19.49 -13.98 15.53
C ALA A 431 20.75 -14.44 14.79
N LYS A 432 21.03 -13.89 13.60
CA LYS A 432 22.29 -14.14 12.89
C LYS A 432 23.49 -13.43 13.52
N THR A 433 23.29 -12.37 14.30
CA THR A 433 24.40 -11.64 14.94
C THR A 433 24.88 -12.28 16.24
N VAL A 434 24.14 -13.26 16.77
CA VAL A 434 24.46 -14.03 17.98
C VAL A 434 24.42 -15.53 17.69
N ASP A 435 25.48 -16.28 18.01
CA ASP A 435 25.53 -17.73 17.74
C ASP A 435 24.73 -18.52 18.80
N LEU A 436 23.40 -18.42 18.73
CA LEU A 436 22.48 -19.08 19.66
C LEU A 436 21.47 -19.95 18.90
N LYS A 437 21.37 -21.23 19.28
CA LYS A 437 20.40 -22.18 18.69
C LYS A 437 18.96 -21.91 19.13
N THR A 438 18.75 -21.41 20.34
CA THR A 438 17.43 -21.21 20.94
C THR A 438 16.58 -20.16 20.19
N PRO A 439 17.09 -18.96 19.85
CA PRO A 439 16.30 -17.96 19.10
C PRO A 439 15.81 -18.45 17.74
N LYS A 440 16.63 -19.21 17.01
CA LYS A 440 16.26 -19.76 15.70
C LYS A 440 15.05 -20.70 15.81
N ASN A 441 15.09 -21.66 16.74
CA ASN A 441 13.97 -22.59 16.96
C ASN A 441 12.67 -21.87 17.33
N ILE A 442 12.76 -20.76 18.08
CA ILE A 442 11.59 -19.96 18.44
C ILE A 442 11.06 -19.20 17.23
N LEU A 443 11.93 -18.63 16.39
CA LEU A 443 11.52 -17.96 15.14
C LEU A 443 10.85 -18.95 14.18
N ASP A 444 11.37 -20.17 14.04
CA ASP A 444 10.75 -21.24 13.24
C ASP A 444 9.36 -21.63 13.79
N ALA A 445 9.21 -21.67 15.12
CA ALA A 445 7.92 -21.89 15.77
C ALA A 445 6.92 -20.74 15.48
N HIS A 446 7.39 -19.50 15.46
CA HIS A 446 6.56 -18.35 15.09
C HIS A 446 6.15 -18.37 13.61
N VAL A 447 7.04 -18.78 12.69
CA VAL A 447 6.70 -19.01 11.27
C VAL A 447 5.62 -20.08 11.15
N SER A 448 5.71 -21.16 11.94
CA SER A 448 4.70 -22.22 11.96
C SER A 448 3.34 -21.73 12.45
N LEU A 449 3.31 -20.88 13.49
CA LEU A 449 2.07 -20.24 13.96
C LEU A 449 1.48 -19.28 12.91
N LEU A 450 2.33 -18.54 12.20
CA LEU A 450 1.89 -17.66 11.12
C LEU A 450 1.24 -18.46 9.99
N GLN A 451 1.81 -19.61 9.60
CA GLN A 451 1.21 -20.51 8.62
C GLN A 451 -0.18 -20.98 9.06
N GLY A 452 -0.33 -21.36 10.34
CA GLY A 452 -1.61 -21.75 10.90
C GLY A 452 -2.67 -20.63 10.84
N ALA A 453 -2.26 -19.38 11.07
CA ALA A 453 -3.14 -18.22 10.95
C ALA A 453 -3.52 -17.92 9.49
N ILE A 454 -2.56 -18.07 8.56
CA ILE A 454 -2.75 -17.93 7.11
C ILE A 454 -3.76 -18.96 6.59
N ASP A 455 -3.61 -20.22 6.98
CA ASP A 455 -4.47 -21.32 6.52
C ASP A 455 -5.94 -21.13 6.94
N ARG A 456 -6.17 -20.46 8.09
CA ARG A 456 -7.51 -20.11 8.60
C ARG A 456 -8.10 -18.84 7.98
N ASN A 457 -7.34 -18.09 7.18
CA ASN A 457 -7.74 -16.84 6.52
C ASN A 457 -8.43 -15.80 7.44
N ASN A 458 -7.99 -15.69 8.69
CA ASN A 458 -8.69 -14.90 9.72
C ASN A 458 -7.84 -13.71 10.17
N ALA A 459 -8.33 -12.48 10.00
CA ALA A 459 -7.58 -11.28 10.37
C ALA A 459 -7.31 -11.17 11.87
N SER A 460 -8.27 -11.54 12.73
CA SER A 460 -8.11 -11.48 14.19
C SER A 460 -7.00 -12.41 14.66
N LEU A 461 -6.90 -13.61 14.08
CA LEU A 461 -5.85 -14.57 14.41
C LEU A 461 -4.48 -14.11 13.85
N LEU A 462 -4.43 -13.63 12.61
CA LEU A 462 -3.22 -13.04 12.02
C LEU A 462 -2.69 -11.88 12.86
N ARG A 463 -3.58 -10.99 13.33
CA ARG A 463 -3.24 -9.91 14.25
C ARG A 463 -2.57 -10.40 15.52
N GLN A 464 -3.14 -11.42 16.15
CA GLN A 464 -2.62 -11.95 17.40
C GLN A 464 -1.23 -12.59 17.22
N VAL A 465 -1.06 -13.38 16.15
CA VAL A 465 0.23 -14.00 15.82
C VAL A 465 1.25 -12.92 15.45
N CYS A 466 0.87 -11.94 14.62
CA CYS A 466 1.71 -10.79 14.28
C CYS A 466 2.22 -10.06 15.55
N PHE A 467 1.33 -9.80 16.50
CA PHE A 467 1.74 -9.18 17.75
C PHE A 467 2.65 -10.07 18.58
N ALA A 468 2.41 -11.38 18.65
CA ALA A 468 3.31 -12.30 19.32
C ALA A 468 4.73 -12.31 18.71
N ILE A 469 4.83 -12.31 17.38
CA ILE A 469 6.10 -12.21 16.64
C ILE A 469 6.81 -10.91 16.99
N LYS A 470 6.08 -9.78 16.98
CA LYS A 470 6.63 -8.46 17.28
C LYS A 470 7.13 -8.36 18.72
N ASP A 471 6.34 -8.85 19.68
CA ASP A 471 6.68 -8.85 21.10
C ASP A 471 7.95 -9.70 21.32
N PHE A 472 8.03 -10.88 20.70
CA PHE A 472 9.22 -11.73 20.72
C PHE A 472 10.45 -11.00 20.15
N SER A 473 10.33 -10.43 18.95
CA SER A 473 11.46 -9.79 18.26
C SER A 473 11.98 -8.57 19.02
N SER A 474 11.07 -7.82 19.66
CA SER A 474 11.42 -6.67 20.50
C SER A 474 12.13 -7.12 21.80
N ALA A 475 11.60 -8.16 22.45
CA ALA A 475 12.20 -8.70 23.68
C ALA A 475 13.55 -9.37 23.42
N PHE A 476 13.71 -10.01 22.26
CA PHE A 476 14.97 -10.60 21.84
C PHE A 476 16.04 -9.53 21.60
N LEU A 477 15.69 -8.43 20.94
CA LEU A 477 16.57 -7.26 20.79
C LEU A 477 17.00 -6.74 22.16
N GLU A 478 16.04 -6.54 23.07
CA GLU A 478 16.32 -6.06 24.42
C GLU A 478 17.30 -7.00 25.14
N PHE A 479 17.07 -8.31 25.09
CA PHE A 479 17.96 -9.33 25.66
C PHE A 479 19.38 -9.26 25.08
N ILE A 480 19.54 -9.21 23.75
CA ILE A 480 20.87 -9.10 23.11
C ILE A 480 21.58 -7.81 23.53
N THR A 481 20.84 -6.72 23.75
CA THR A 481 21.40 -5.43 24.18
C THR A 481 21.64 -5.32 25.70
N GLY A 482 21.48 -6.42 26.45
CA GLY A 482 21.73 -6.47 27.90
C GLY A 482 20.55 -6.01 28.77
N GLY A 483 19.35 -5.89 28.19
CA GLY A 483 18.09 -5.64 28.89
C GLY A 483 17.38 -6.91 29.34
N ILE A 484 16.20 -6.76 29.96
CA ILE A 484 15.45 -7.88 30.56
C ILE A 484 14.34 -8.31 29.61
N TRP A 485 14.32 -9.58 29.23
CA TRP A 485 13.22 -10.15 28.44
C TRP A 485 11.91 -10.18 29.24
N GLN A 486 10.90 -9.39 28.85
CA GLN A 486 9.52 -9.50 29.38
C GLN A 486 8.50 -9.71 28.25
N SER A 487 8.22 -10.96 27.87
CA SER A 487 7.15 -11.25 26.91
C SER A 487 5.78 -11.46 27.57
N ASP A 488 4.72 -10.97 26.93
CA ASP A 488 3.33 -11.15 27.37
C ASP A 488 2.80 -12.57 27.05
N ILE A 489 3.00 -13.53 27.98
CA ILE A 489 2.50 -14.92 27.89
C ILE A 489 0.99 -14.97 27.63
N LYS A 490 0.20 -14.01 28.15
CA LYS A 490 -1.26 -14.11 28.11
C LYS A 490 -1.77 -14.22 26.68
N ARG A 491 -1.05 -13.62 25.73
CA ARG A 491 -1.40 -13.64 24.31
C ARG A 491 -1.14 -15.00 23.65
N ILE A 492 -0.01 -15.66 23.93
CA ILE A 492 0.28 -17.01 23.42
C ILE A 492 -0.72 -18.03 23.96
N THR A 493 -1.12 -17.92 25.23
CA THR A 493 -2.15 -18.79 25.81
C THR A 493 -3.52 -18.57 25.16
N VAL A 494 -3.91 -17.31 24.89
CA VAL A 494 -5.14 -16.99 24.14
C VAL A 494 -5.08 -17.50 22.70
N ILE A 495 -3.93 -17.41 22.03
CA ILE A 495 -3.71 -18.00 20.70
C ILE A 495 -3.87 -19.52 20.79
N SER A 496 -3.29 -20.18 21.79
CA SER A 496 -3.45 -21.62 22.01
C SER A 496 -4.91 -22.03 22.19
N GLU A 497 -5.69 -21.28 22.97
CA GLU A 497 -7.12 -21.54 23.16
C GLU A 497 -7.93 -21.34 21.87
N ARG A 498 -7.59 -20.32 21.07
CA ARG A 498 -8.23 -20.06 19.77
C ARG A 498 -7.82 -21.03 18.67
N LEU A 499 -6.60 -21.57 18.71
CA LEU A 499 -6.10 -22.57 17.75
C LEU A 499 -6.60 -23.99 18.08
N LYS A 500 -7.04 -24.24 19.32
CA LYS A 500 -7.63 -25.53 19.76
C LYS A 500 -9.02 -25.80 19.18
N THR A 501 -9.72 -24.80 18.68
CA THR A 501 -11.02 -25.00 18.03
C THR A 501 -10.82 -25.47 16.59
N THR A 502 -11.43 -26.58 16.22
CA THR A 502 -11.48 -27.17 14.86
C THR A 502 -12.24 -26.31 13.84
N GLN A 503 -12.39 -25.01 14.09
CA GLN A 503 -13.06 -24.08 13.17
C GLN A 503 -12.06 -23.66 12.08
N GLY A 504 -11.86 -24.55 11.10
CA GLY A 504 -11.03 -24.33 9.91
C GLY A 504 -10.70 -25.61 9.15
N ASN A 505 -10.40 -25.51 7.84
CA ASN A 505 -9.98 -26.61 6.97
C ASN A 505 -8.52 -27.02 7.24
N ILE A 506 -8.24 -27.68 8.37
CA ILE A 506 -6.86 -27.93 8.83
C ILE A 506 -6.69 -29.41 9.15
N SER A 507 -5.59 -29.99 8.67
CA SER A 507 -5.23 -31.37 8.94
C SER A 507 -4.76 -31.58 10.38
N THR A 508 -4.86 -32.82 10.85
CA THR A 508 -4.35 -33.23 12.17
C THR A 508 -2.85 -32.95 12.32
N ASP A 509 -2.08 -33.09 11.25
CA ASP A 509 -0.64 -32.87 11.24
C ASP A 509 -0.28 -31.38 11.42
N GLN A 510 -1.01 -30.49 10.74
CA GLN A 510 -0.87 -29.04 10.92
C GLN A 510 -1.22 -28.62 12.36
N LEU A 511 -2.28 -29.19 12.96
CA LEU A 511 -2.64 -28.94 14.35
C LEU A 511 -1.55 -29.41 15.32
N GLN A 512 -0.89 -30.54 15.03
CA GLN A 512 0.20 -31.04 15.85
C GLN A 512 1.46 -30.18 15.74
N GLN A 513 1.76 -29.68 14.53
CA GLN A 513 2.85 -28.71 14.31
C GLN A 513 2.62 -27.42 15.09
N GLU A 514 1.40 -26.88 15.07
CA GLU A 514 1.04 -25.69 15.86
C GLU A 514 1.21 -25.92 17.36
N ARG A 515 0.77 -27.07 17.88
CA ARG A 515 0.95 -27.41 19.29
C ARG A 515 2.42 -27.52 19.67
N SER A 516 3.23 -28.17 18.83
CA SER A 516 4.68 -28.25 19.02
C SER A 516 5.34 -26.87 18.98
N ALA A 517 4.88 -25.96 18.11
CA ALA A 517 5.37 -24.60 18.04
C ALA A 517 5.05 -23.80 19.33
N ILE A 518 3.82 -23.91 19.83
CA ILE A 518 3.41 -23.29 21.11
C ILE A 518 4.27 -23.83 22.26
N GLU A 519 4.44 -25.15 22.35
CA GLU A 519 5.28 -25.78 23.38
C GLU A 519 6.73 -25.30 23.30
N THR A 520 7.29 -25.19 22.08
CA THR A 520 8.64 -24.67 21.85
C THR A 520 8.79 -23.24 22.37
N ILE A 521 7.83 -22.36 22.05
CA ILE A 521 7.83 -20.97 22.51
C ILE A 521 7.75 -20.89 24.04
N LEU A 522 6.85 -21.67 24.65
CA LEU A 522 6.64 -21.67 26.10
C LEU A 522 7.87 -22.24 26.85
N ASN A 523 8.47 -23.32 26.35
CA ASN A 523 9.64 -23.97 26.95
C ASN A 523 10.90 -23.11 26.84
N ALA A 524 11.10 -22.44 25.70
CA ALA A 524 12.24 -21.55 25.52
C ALA A 524 12.15 -20.35 26.48
N LYS A 525 10.94 -19.81 26.70
CA LYS A 525 10.72 -18.82 27.74
C LYS A 525 11.08 -19.35 29.13
N ALA A 526 10.56 -20.52 29.52
CA ALA A 526 10.83 -21.08 30.85
C ALA A 526 12.33 -21.32 31.08
N SER A 527 13.06 -21.67 30.03
CA SER A 527 14.51 -21.85 30.07
C SER A 527 15.23 -20.51 30.29
N LEU A 528 14.81 -19.46 29.59
CA LEU A 528 15.36 -18.11 29.75
C LEU A 528 15.02 -17.50 31.13
N GLU A 529 13.78 -17.64 31.61
CA GLU A 529 13.39 -17.18 32.96
C GLU A 529 14.18 -17.91 34.05
N LYS A 530 14.54 -19.18 33.83
CA LYS A 530 15.39 -19.95 34.73
C LYS A 530 16.84 -19.45 34.72
N GLU A 531 17.42 -19.20 33.54
CA GLU A 531 18.76 -18.62 33.40
C GLU A 531 18.84 -17.23 34.06
N LEU A 532 17.84 -16.37 33.86
CA LEU A 532 17.71 -15.06 34.51
C LEU A 532 17.47 -15.15 36.03
N GLY A 533 16.79 -16.20 36.50
CA GLY A 533 16.54 -16.45 37.92
C GLY A 533 17.77 -16.97 38.68
N GLU A 534 18.70 -17.64 37.99
CA GLU A 534 19.94 -18.21 38.53
C GLU A 534 21.12 -17.20 38.49
N ASP A 535 21.01 -16.10 37.75
CA ASP A 535 22.05 -15.08 37.65
C ASP A 535 22.02 -14.10 38.85
N LEU A 536 22.80 -14.44 39.89
CA LEU A 536 22.91 -13.70 41.17
C LEU A 536 23.33 -12.22 41.03
N ALA A 537 23.85 -11.80 39.88
CA ALA A 537 24.20 -10.40 39.61
C ALA A 537 22.95 -9.48 39.51
N PHE A 538 21.77 -10.04 39.22
CA PHE A 538 20.53 -9.27 39.06
C PHE A 538 19.61 -9.27 40.29
N GLN A 539 19.90 -10.08 41.31
CA GLN A 539 19.11 -10.10 42.56
C GLN A 539 19.65 -9.15 43.66
N SER A 540 20.76 -8.45 43.43
CA SER A 540 21.30 -7.48 44.39
C SER A 540 22.11 -6.39 43.72
N PRO A 541 21.57 -5.17 43.54
CA PRO A 541 22.39 -4.02 43.19
C PRO A 541 23.21 -3.60 44.42
N ARG A 542 24.32 -4.30 44.69
CA ARG A 542 25.28 -3.83 45.69
C ARG A 542 26.12 -2.73 45.06
N LEU A 543 25.70 -1.49 45.35
CA LEU A 543 26.57 -0.31 45.33
C LEU A 543 27.91 -0.67 45.96
N THR A 544 28.94 -0.83 45.15
CA THR A 544 30.32 -0.89 45.62
C THR A 544 30.72 0.54 45.98
N ILE A 545 30.43 0.93 47.22
CA ILE A 545 31.08 2.07 47.86
C ILE A 545 32.53 1.63 48.09
N SER A 546 33.43 2.21 47.32
CA SER A 546 34.87 2.11 47.51
C SER A 546 35.24 2.74 48.85
N ASN A 547 35.55 1.91 49.85
CA ASN A 547 36.27 2.37 51.03
C ASN A 547 37.73 2.64 50.61
N GLN A 548 38.09 3.93 50.59
CA GLN A 548 39.49 4.35 50.66
C GLN A 548 40.01 4.11 52.07
N GLN A 549 40.99 3.22 52.19
CA GLN A 549 42.02 3.24 53.23
C GLN A 549 43.27 2.57 52.64
N GLU A 550 44.17 3.39 52.09
CA GLU A 550 45.53 3.61 52.60
C GLU A 550 46.15 4.84 51.92
#